data_AF-A0A2V8PH76-F1
#
_entry.id   AF-A0A2V8PH76-F1
#
_cell.length_a   1.000
_cell.length_b   1.000
_cell.length_c   1.000
_cell.angle_alpha   90.00
_cell.angle_beta   90.00
_cell.angle_gamma   90.00
#
_symmetry.space_group_name_H-M   'P 1'
#
loop_
_entity.id
_entity.type
_entity.pdbx_description
1 polymer ?
#
loop_
_entity_poly.entity_id
_entity_poly.type
_entity_poly.pdbx_seq_one_letter_code
_entity_poly.pdbx_strand_id
1 'polypeptide(L)' 'MAELNVHELHDRLRDLDAEFEREMRARGFDPAQAENVALPSRLAKLYAERERTKAELEELEGGSND' A
#
# COMPACT_ATOMS: atom_id res chain seq x y z
N MET A 1 -11.15 -1.30 20.79
CA MET A 1 -11.52 -1.99 19.53
C MET A 1 -10.81 -1.40 18.30
N ALA A 2 -10.26 -0.17 18.34
CA ALA A 2 -9.56 0.43 17.20
C ALA A 2 -8.13 -0.12 16.96
N GLU A 3 -7.43 -0.57 18.01
CA GLU A 3 -6.03 -1.04 17.90
C GLU A 3 -5.88 -2.32 17.05
N LEU A 4 -6.88 -3.21 17.06
CA LEU A 4 -6.88 -4.42 16.22
C LEU A 4 -6.92 -4.04 14.73
N ASN A 5 -7.73 -3.04 14.35
CA ASN A 5 -7.85 -2.58 12.98
C ASN A 5 -6.55 -1.95 12.45
N VAL A 6 -5.82 -1.19 13.27
CA VAL A 6 -4.56 -0.54 12.85
C VAL A 6 -3.47 -1.60 12.59
N HIS A 7 -3.35 -2.60 13.48
CA HIS A 7 -2.40 -3.68 13.29
C HIS A 7 -2.73 -4.52 12.04
N GLU A 8 -4.01 -4.83 11.81
CA GLU A 8 -4.45 -5.56 10.62
C GLU A 8 -4.21 -4.77 9.32
N LEU A 9 -4.43 -3.46 9.33
CA LEU A 9 -4.13 -2.59 8.19
C LEU A 9 -2.61 -2.47 7.94
N HIS A 10 -1.79 -2.48 9.00
CA HIS A 10 -0.34 -2.51 8.87
C HIS A 10 0.18 -3.81 8.25
N ASP A 11 -0.32 -4.97 8.72
CA ASP A 11 0.04 -6.26 8.13
C ASP A 11 -0.41 -6.32 6.67
N ARG A 12 -1.64 -5.86 6.37
CA ARG A 12 -2.15 -5.79 5.00
C ARG A 12 -1.32 -4.86 4.11
N LEU A 13 -0.90 -3.71 4.63
CA LEU A 13 -0.05 -2.78 3.90
C LEU A 13 1.31 -3.43 3.59
N ARG A 14 1.90 -4.13 4.56
CA ARG A 14 3.18 -4.84 4.37
C ARG A 14 3.07 -5.93 3.29
N ASP A 15 1.99 -6.70 3.30
CA ASP A 15 1.75 -7.74 2.28
C ASP A 15 1.54 -7.12 0.89
N LEU A 16 0.81 -6.00 0.80
CA LEU A 16 0.60 -5.26 -0.45
C LEU A 16 1.90 -4.66 -1.00
N ASP A 17 2.74 -4.05 -0.16
CA ASP A 17 4.05 -3.54 -0.56
C ASP A 17 4.94 -4.69 -1.09
N ALA A 18 5.02 -5.81 -0.37
CA ALA A 18 5.81 -6.96 -0.78
C ALA A 18 5.32 -7.56 -2.11
N GLU A 19 3.99 -7.70 -2.30
CA GLU A 19 3.42 -8.20 -3.56
C GLU A 19 3.68 -7.22 -4.71
N PHE A 20 3.47 -5.92 -4.47
CA PHE A 20 3.68 -4.88 -5.47
C PHE A 20 5.14 -4.81 -5.94
N GLU A 21 6.10 -4.80 -5.01
CA GLU A 21 7.52 -4.83 -5.32
C GLU A 21 7.92 -6.08 -6.11
N ARG A 22 7.39 -7.24 -5.72
CA ARG A 22 7.66 -8.50 -6.42
C ARG A 22 7.14 -8.46 -7.86
N GLU A 23 5.91 -7.99 -8.07
CA GLU A 23 5.31 -7.88 -9.40
C GLU A 23 6.01 -6.82 -10.27
N MET A 24 6.47 -5.72 -9.68
CA MET A 24 7.29 -4.69 -10.35
C MET A 24 8.60 -5.29 -10.84
N ARG A 25 9.37 -5.90 -9.94
CA ARG A 25 10.66 -6.52 -10.26
C ARG A 25 10.51 -7.66 -11.26
N ALA A 26 9.47 -8.49 -11.13
CA ALA A 26 9.18 -9.58 -12.07
C ALA A 26 8.95 -9.10 -13.51
N ARG A 27 8.51 -7.85 -13.68
CA ARG A 27 8.29 -7.21 -14.98
C ARG A 27 9.44 -6.29 -15.40
N GLY A 28 10.51 -6.21 -14.61
CA GLY A 28 11.67 -5.37 -14.87
C GLY A 28 11.48 -3.89 -14.53
N PHE A 29 10.44 -3.54 -13.78
CA PHE A 29 10.26 -2.20 -13.24
C PHE A 29 11.00 -2.02 -11.92
N ASP A 30 11.49 -0.80 -11.70
CA ASP A 30 12.02 -0.40 -10.41
C ASP A 30 10.89 0.07 -9.48
N PRO A 31 10.75 -0.49 -8.27
CA PRO A 31 9.66 -0.13 -7.37
C PRO A 31 9.69 1.32 -6.89
N ALA A 32 10.86 1.98 -6.85
CA ALA A 32 10.96 3.39 -6.48
C ALA A 32 10.48 4.33 -7.59
N GLN A 33 10.31 3.82 -8.82
CA GLN A 33 9.77 4.56 -9.95
C GLN A 33 8.27 4.36 -10.14
N ALA A 34 7.58 3.71 -9.19
CA ALA A 34 6.14 3.41 -9.26
C ALA A 34 5.28 4.62 -9.64
N GLU A 35 5.58 5.78 -9.05
CA GLU A 35 4.87 7.03 -9.26
C GLU A 35 5.19 7.69 -10.62
N ASN A 36 6.31 7.32 -11.23
CA ASN A 36 6.83 7.91 -12.46
C ASN A 36 6.67 7.01 -13.68
N VAL A 37 6.15 5.79 -13.50
CA VAL A 37 5.93 4.81 -14.58
C VAL A 37 4.45 4.52 -14.81
N ALA A 38 4.07 4.34 -16.07
CA ALA A 38 2.73 3.88 -16.40
C ALA A 38 2.55 2.42 -15.96
N LEU A 39 1.92 2.21 -14.81
CA LEU A 39 1.70 0.87 -14.26
C LEU A 39 0.66 0.10 -15.10
N PRO A 40 0.94 -1.16 -15.48
CA PRO A 40 -0.06 -2.05 -16.06
C PRO A 40 -1.25 -2.25 -15.11
N SER A 41 -2.44 -2.56 -15.63
CA SER A 41 -3.71 -2.58 -14.88
C SER A 41 -3.67 -3.38 -13.57
N ARG A 42 -2.91 -4.48 -13.49
CA ARG A 42 -2.75 -5.25 -12.25
C ARG A 42 -1.90 -4.51 -11.20
N LEU A 43 -0.81 -3.88 -11.62
CA LEU A 43 0.06 -3.09 -10.73
C LEU A 43 -0.63 -1.79 -10.29
N ALA A 44 -1.39 -1.15 -11.19
CA ALA A 44 -2.18 0.03 -10.85
C ALA A 44 -3.22 -0.27 -9.75
N LYS A 45 -3.86 -1.45 -9.79
CA LYS A 45 -4.77 -1.90 -8.73
C LYS A 45 -4.06 -2.10 -7.40
N LEU A 46 -2.91 -2.78 -7.39
CA LEU A 46 -2.12 -3.00 -6.17
C LEU A 46 -1.64 -1.68 -5.57
N TYR A 47 -1.17 -0.77 -6.42
CA TYR A 47 -0.77 0.58 -6.00
C TYR A 47 -1.96 1.35 -5.40
N ALA A 48 -3.12 1.34 -6.04
CA ALA A 48 -4.32 2.00 -5.52
C ALA A 48 -4.78 1.41 -4.18
N GLU A 49 -4.75 0.08 -4.01
CA GLU A 49 -5.13 -0.56 -2.75
C GLU A 49 -4.14 -0.22 -1.62
N ARG A 50 -2.85 -0.16 -1.93
CA ARG A 50 -1.81 0.28 -1.01
C ARG A 50 -2.04 1.72 -0.54
N GLU A 51 -2.25 2.65 -1.46
CA GLU A 51 -2.46 4.06 -1.12
C GLU A 51 -3.75 4.27 -0.32
N ARG A 52 -4.81 3.51 -0.62
CA ARG A 52 -6.02 3.50 0.19
C ARG A 52 -5.76 3.00 1.61
N THR A 53 -5.05 1.87 1.75
CA THR A 53 -4.72 1.29 3.06
C THR A 53 -3.88 2.24 3.91
N LYS A 54 -2.95 2.97 3.29
CA LYS A 54 -2.19 4.04 3.96
C LYS A 54 -3.07 5.20 4.42
N ALA A 55 -3.99 5.67 3.57
CA ALA A 55 -4.90 6.73 3.95
C ALA A 55 -5.80 6.31 5.13
N GLU A 56 -6.27 5.06 5.15
CA GLU A 56 -7.04 4.51 6.27
C GLU A 56 -6.19 4.41 7.56
N LEU A 57 -4.90 4.05 7.45
CA LEU A 57 -3.97 4.08 8.58
C LEU A 57 -3.74 5.51 9.09
N GLU A 58 -3.47 6.46 8.20
CA GLU A 58 -3.25 7.87 8.56
C GLU A 58 -4.48 8.48 9.24
N GLU A 59 -5.70 8.13 8.80
CA GLU A 59 -6.94 8.57 9.43
C GLU A 59 -7.12 7.98 10.84
N LEU A 60 -6.79 6.69 11.04
CA LEU A 60 -6.90 6.02 12.34
C LEU A 60 -5.83 6.47 13.34
N GLU A 61 -4.60 6.66 12.87
CA GLU A 61 -3.46 7.11 13.68
C GLU A 61 -3.55 8.63 13.95
N GLY A 62 -3.94 9.43 12.95
CA GLY A 62 -4.10 10.88 13.06
C GLY A 62 -5.38 11.31 13.78
N GLY A 63 -6.45 10.53 13.69
CA GLY A 63 -7.72 10.75 14.40
C GLY A 63 -7.66 10.45 15.91
N SER A 64 -6.56 9.88 16.41
CA SER A 64 -6.32 9.69 17.85
C SER A 64 -5.74 10.94 18.54
N ASN A 65 -5.68 12.09 17.87
CA ASN A 65 -5.12 13.35 18.38
C ASN A 65 -6.16 14.51 18.50
N ASP A 66 -7.44 14.22 18.77
CA ASP A 66 -8.41 15.26 19.21
C ASP A 66 -9.06 14.89 20.54
#